data_AF-B9FGB9-F1
#
_entry.id   AF-B9FGB9-F1
#
_cell.length_a   1.000
_cell.length_b   1.000
_cell.length_c   1.000
_cell.angle_alpha   90.00
_cell.angle_beta   90.00
_cell.angle_gamma   90.00
#
_symmetry.space_group_name_H-M   'P 1'
#
loop_
_entity.id
_entity.type
_entity.pdbx_description
1 polymer ?
#
loop_
_entity_poly.entity_id
_entity_poly.type
_entity_poly.pdbx_seq_one_letter_code
_entity_poly.pdbx_strand_id
1 'polypeptide(L)'
;MAAAADFRRPTPKFVAALSRTSSAFLFFSVVVVGLVSSARWITSCRRAPQPRRPFPPPSPPLPAPEYQRRRRIPPTPSPAPRRRAPRLTSPVVAAPERPKPPKPSRSRSPPPRPPVAPPLNPATASASVSASNSSSCPSYFRFIHEDLRPWRDAGGITRAMLARARVTASFRLLVLGGRAFVHRFARHSRPAISSPSGASSSCSAATPGGSPTSTSCSTAPTGPSSARTSTAGSTLPFMPPLFSYCGDDRTLDIVFPDWSFWGWPEINIKPWDALRQDLKDGNNRVKWLDRVPYAYWKGNPAVAVTRQELVNCNVSTTKDWNARIYKQDWFRESKAGYKDSNLGSQCTHRYKIYIEGSAWSVSQKYILACDSMTLLVTPRYYDFFSRSLMPIQHYWPVHNDNKCDSIKYAVDWGNSHKQLAQRIGKQASDFIEEDVNMDRVYDYMLHLLTEYAKLLRFRPIKPPEAVEICPDSLACQAEGLEKKFLMESMVKSARDAGPCDLPPPFNPQELAMIKRRKDNSIKQIQTWERISGRA
;
A
#
# COMPACT_ATOMS: atom_id res chain seq x y z
N MET A 1 -39.26 -10.26 -70.92
CA MET A 1 -38.69 -8.90 -70.77
C MET A 1 -38.26 -8.76 -69.31
N ALA A 2 -36.95 -8.85 -69.03
CA ALA A 2 -36.06 -7.72 -68.73
C ALA A 2 -36.30 -7.16 -67.30
N ALA A 3 -35.33 -6.93 -66.42
CA ALA A 3 -33.89 -7.11 -66.45
C ALA A 3 -33.37 -7.14 -64.99
N ALA A 4 -32.22 -7.79 -64.79
CA ALA A 4 -31.46 -7.75 -63.55
C ALA A 4 -30.85 -6.36 -63.28
N ALA A 5 -30.71 -5.98 -62.01
CA ALA A 5 -29.73 -4.97 -61.60
C ALA A 5 -29.18 -5.26 -60.19
N ASP A 6 -27.86 -5.19 -60.15
CA ASP A 6 -26.87 -5.69 -59.21
C ASP A 6 -26.62 -4.70 -58.05
N PHE A 7 -26.60 -5.16 -56.79
CA PHE A 7 -26.32 -4.31 -55.62
C PHE A 7 -24.82 -4.28 -55.35
N ARG A 8 -24.14 -3.21 -55.81
CA ARG A 8 -22.70 -3.01 -55.59
C ARG A 8 -22.37 -2.72 -54.12
N ARG A 9 -21.43 -3.48 -53.56
CA ARG A 9 -20.72 -3.14 -52.31
C ARG A 9 -19.94 -1.83 -52.45
N PRO A 10 -19.82 -1.01 -51.39
CA PRO A 10 -19.03 0.21 -51.44
C PRO A 10 -17.54 -0.12 -51.58
N THR A 11 -16.84 0.63 -52.43
CA THR A 11 -15.40 0.46 -52.65
C THR A 11 -14.58 1.02 -51.48
N PRO A 12 -13.39 0.44 -51.20
CA PRO A 12 -12.57 0.75 -50.03
C PRO A 12 -12.06 2.20 -49.94
N LYS A 13 -12.25 3.02 -50.99
CA LYS A 13 -11.88 4.44 -50.98
C LYS A 13 -12.89 5.35 -50.26
N PHE A 14 -14.16 4.95 -50.15
CA PHE A 14 -15.19 5.76 -49.48
C PHE A 14 -15.13 5.65 -47.94
N VAL A 15 -14.73 4.48 -47.43
CA VAL A 15 -14.51 4.26 -45.98
C VAL A 15 -13.23 4.97 -45.48
N ALA A 16 -12.24 5.18 -46.35
CA ALA A 16 -11.02 5.90 -46.01
C ALA A 16 -11.22 7.43 -45.91
N ALA A 17 -12.21 8.00 -46.60
CA ALA A 17 -12.47 9.45 -46.60
C ALA A 17 -13.21 9.94 -45.34
N LEU A 18 -14.07 9.11 -44.74
CA LEU A 18 -14.79 9.43 -43.50
C LEU A 18 -13.93 9.30 -42.22
N SER A 19 -12.78 8.62 -42.30
CA SER A 19 -11.85 8.44 -41.18
C SER A 19 -10.91 9.65 -41.00
N ARG A 20 -10.63 10.42 -42.06
CA ARG A 20 -9.63 11.50 -42.03
C ARG A 20 -10.16 12.89 -41.68
N THR A 21 -11.47 13.13 -41.77
CA THR A 21 -12.07 14.45 -41.45
C THR A 21 -12.47 14.61 -39.99
N SER A 22 -12.70 13.53 -39.25
CA SER A 22 -13.12 13.59 -37.84
C SER A 22 -11.98 14.01 -36.89
N SER A 23 -10.75 13.50 -37.12
CA SER A 23 -9.59 13.84 -36.29
C SER A 23 -9.10 15.27 -36.50
N ALA A 24 -9.21 15.81 -37.72
CA ALA A 24 -8.83 17.19 -38.01
C ALA A 24 -9.84 18.19 -37.41
N PHE A 25 -11.14 17.88 -37.44
CA PHE A 25 -12.18 18.68 -36.78
C PHE A 25 -12.10 18.62 -35.25
N LEU A 26 -11.78 17.47 -34.66
CA LEU A 26 -11.51 17.34 -33.22
C LEU A 26 -10.27 18.13 -32.79
N PHE A 27 -9.20 18.12 -33.60
CA PHE A 27 -7.99 18.88 -33.31
C PHE A 27 -8.22 20.40 -33.41
N PHE A 28 -8.92 20.87 -34.46
CA PHE A 28 -9.26 22.30 -34.59
C PHE A 28 -10.25 22.77 -33.52
N SER A 29 -11.23 21.95 -33.14
CA SER A 29 -12.20 22.31 -32.09
C SER A 29 -11.55 22.38 -30.71
N VAL A 30 -10.62 21.47 -30.39
CA VAL A 30 -9.88 21.48 -29.12
C VAL A 30 -8.87 22.64 -29.06
N VAL A 31 -8.23 22.99 -30.19
CA VAL A 31 -7.31 24.13 -30.26
C VAL A 31 -8.05 25.47 -30.17
N VAL A 32 -9.21 25.62 -30.83
CA VAL A 32 -10.01 26.86 -30.78
C VAL A 32 -10.68 27.04 -29.41
N VAL A 33 -11.22 25.97 -28.80
CA VAL A 33 -11.75 26.02 -27.42
C VAL A 33 -10.61 26.29 -26.42
N GLY A 34 -9.41 25.75 -26.66
CA GLY A 34 -8.20 26.03 -25.87
C GLY A 34 -7.73 27.48 -25.97
N LEU A 35 -7.79 28.10 -27.15
CA LEU A 35 -7.43 29.50 -27.38
C LEU A 35 -8.46 30.50 -26.84
N VAL A 36 -9.75 30.18 -26.92
CA VAL A 36 -10.81 31.03 -26.34
C VAL A 36 -10.81 30.92 -24.81
N SER A 37 -10.45 29.76 -24.26
CA SER A 37 -10.24 29.58 -22.82
C SER A 37 -9.02 30.38 -22.34
N SER A 38 -7.88 30.32 -23.02
CA SER A 38 -6.68 31.07 -22.61
C SER A 38 -6.84 32.60 -22.73
N ALA A 39 -7.61 33.10 -23.71
CA ALA A 39 -7.90 34.53 -23.82
C ALA A 39 -8.82 35.06 -22.71
N ARG A 40 -9.77 34.25 -22.21
CA ARG A 40 -10.57 34.56 -21.01
C ARG A 40 -9.74 34.51 -19.71
N TRP A 41 -8.70 33.68 -19.66
CA TRP A 41 -7.79 33.57 -18.52
C TRP A 41 -6.82 34.77 -18.39
N ILE A 42 -6.42 35.40 -19.50
CA ILE A 42 -5.55 36.59 -19.46
C ILE A 42 -6.32 37.86 -19.08
N THR A 43 -7.60 37.96 -19.44
CA THR A 43 -8.41 39.16 -19.15
C THR A 43 -8.98 39.18 -17.72
N SER A 44 -9.22 38.02 -17.09
CA SER A 44 -9.71 37.95 -15.71
C SER A 44 -8.64 38.30 -14.66
N CYS A 45 -7.35 38.10 -14.97
CA CYS A 45 -6.23 38.47 -14.09
C CYS A 45 -5.96 39.99 -13.96
N ARG A 46 -6.64 40.87 -14.72
CA ARG A 46 -6.46 42.34 -14.61
C ARG A 46 -7.54 43.06 -13.80
N ARG A 47 -8.59 42.37 -13.32
CA ARG A 47 -9.65 42.97 -12.50
C ARG A 47 -9.96 42.11 -11.28
N ALA A 48 -9.03 42.08 -10.32
CA ALA A 48 -9.36 41.79 -8.93
C ALA A 48 -9.26 43.11 -8.14
N PRO A 49 -10.32 43.56 -7.43
CA PRO A 49 -10.27 44.78 -6.62
C PRO A 49 -9.33 44.59 -5.42
N GLN A 50 -8.49 45.59 -5.11
CA GLN A 50 -7.70 45.61 -3.88
C GLN A 50 -8.63 45.57 -2.65
N PRO A 51 -8.42 44.66 -1.68
CA PRO A 51 -9.16 44.70 -0.43
C PRO A 51 -8.62 45.85 0.46
N ARG A 52 -9.54 46.71 0.91
CA ARG A 52 -9.30 47.73 1.94
C ARG A 52 -8.85 47.06 3.24
N ARG A 53 -7.82 47.62 3.89
CA ARG A 53 -7.33 47.20 5.21
C ARG A 53 -8.43 47.37 6.27
N PRO A 54 -8.75 46.34 7.09
CA PRO A 54 -9.58 46.54 8.26
C PRO A 54 -8.75 47.14 9.42
N PHE A 55 -9.35 48.10 10.14
CA PHE A 55 -8.81 48.70 11.36
C PHE A 55 -8.71 47.66 12.49
N PRO A 56 -7.72 47.79 13.41
CA PRO A 56 -7.61 46.89 14.55
C PRO A 56 -8.71 47.16 15.59
N PRO A 57 -9.21 46.13 16.30
CA PRO A 57 -10.18 46.31 17.39
C PRO A 57 -9.51 46.91 18.65
N PRO A 58 -10.27 47.57 19.53
CA PRO A 58 -9.74 48.22 20.73
C PRO A 58 -9.33 47.21 21.80
N SER A 59 -8.22 47.51 22.49
CA SER A 59 -7.66 46.74 23.59
C SER A 59 -8.60 46.67 24.81
N PRO A 60 -8.66 45.55 25.55
CA PRO A 60 -9.41 45.47 26.80
C PRO A 60 -8.72 46.25 27.94
N PRO A 61 -9.49 46.74 28.94
CA PRO A 61 -8.95 47.54 30.03
C PRO A 61 -8.14 46.72 31.04
N LEU A 62 -7.11 47.36 31.60
CA LEU A 62 -6.23 46.84 32.64
C LEU A 62 -7.00 46.56 33.95
N PRO A 63 -6.68 45.50 34.70
CA PRO A 63 -7.23 45.29 36.05
C PRO A 63 -6.52 46.15 37.10
N ALA A 64 -7.30 46.68 38.05
CA ALA A 64 -6.85 47.44 39.21
C ALA A 64 -6.11 46.54 40.25
N PRO A 65 -5.28 47.12 41.14
CA PRO A 65 -4.42 46.35 42.04
C PRO A 65 -5.13 46.00 43.34
N GLU A 66 -5.20 44.71 43.70
CA GLU A 66 -5.63 44.28 45.03
C GLU A 66 -4.55 43.50 45.79
N TYR A 67 -3.99 44.22 46.77
CA TYR A 67 -3.57 43.85 48.12
C TYR A 67 -3.28 42.37 48.46
N GLN A 68 -2.03 42.15 48.89
CA GLN A 68 -1.56 40.93 49.53
C GLN A 68 -2.35 40.60 50.81
N ARG A 69 -2.87 39.37 50.91
CA ARG A 69 -3.17 38.71 52.19
C ARG A 69 -2.45 37.36 52.28
N ARG A 70 -1.49 37.29 53.20
CA ARG A 70 -0.85 36.05 53.66
C ARG A 70 -1.86 35.12 54.34
N ARG A 71 -1.67 33.81 54.16
CA ARG A 71 -1.99 32.61 55.01
C ARG A 71 -2.55 31.51 54.09
N ARG A 72 -2.31 30.21 54.25
CA ARG A 72 -1.50 29.35 55.12
C ARG A 72 -1.49 27.98 54.40
N ILE A 73 -0.38 27.26 54.46
CA ILE A 73 -0.21 25.93 53.85
C ILE A 73 -0.96 24.87 54.67
N PRO A 74 -1.75 23.96 54.07
CA PRO A 74 -2.20 22.72 54.73
C PRO A 74 -1.21 21.56 54.48
N PRO A 75 -1.04 20.63 55.45
CA PRO A 75 0.02 19.63 55.42
C PRO A 75 -0.35 18.33 54.71
N THR A 76 0.71 17.63 54.29
CA THR A 76 0.80 16.27 53.74
C THR A 76 0.22 15.19 54.67
N PRO A 77 -0.43 14.13 54.17
CA PRO A 77 -0.80 12.98 55.00
C PRO A 77 0.31 11.91 55.03
N SER A 78 0.50 11.31 56.21
CA SER A 78 1.29 10.10 56.48
C SER A 78 0.41 9.02 57.15
N PRO A 79 0.84 7.75 57.16
CA PRO A 79 -0.04 6.58 57.11
C PRO A 79 -0.35 5.97 58.49
N ALA A 80 -1.42 5.15 58.56
CA ALA A 80 -1.77 4.34 59.73
C ALA A 80 -2.42 2.99 59.29
N PRO A 81 -2.59 1.99 60.17
CA PRO A 81 -1.57 0.98 60.44
C PRO A 81 -2.04 -0.49 60.22
N ARG A 82 -1.07 -1.41 60.29
CA ARG A 82 -1.19 -2.88 60.22
C ARG A 82 -2.11 -3.47 61.31
N ARG A 83 -2.88 -4.50 60.95
CA ARG A 83 -3.35 -5.56 61.87
C ARG A 83 -2.93 -6.95 61.37
N ARG A 84 -2.50 -7.79 62.31
CA ARG A 84 -1.95 -9.15 62.16
C ARG A 84 -3.06 -10.23 62.17
N ALA A 85 -2.68 -11.34 61.51
CA ALA A 85 -3.23 -12.69 61.31
C ALA A 85 -4.17 -13.33 62.37
N PRO A 86 -4.82 -14.46 62.00
CA PRO A 86 -4.21 -15.75 62.38
C PRO A 86 -4.11 -16.81 61.26
N ARG A 87 -3.22 -17.79 61.52
CA ARG A 87 -2.89 -18.99 60.72
C ARG A 87 -3.98 -20.07 60.78
N LEU A 88 -4.10 -20.86 59.71
CA LEU A 88 -4.55 -22.27 59.67
C LEU A 88 -3.93 -22.91 58.40
N THR A 89 -2.79 -23.60 58.48
CA THR A 89 -2.60 -25.08 58.61
C THR A 89 -3.35 -25.92 57.56
N SER A 90 -2.58 -26.44 56.60
CA SER A 90 -2.94 -27.55 55.69
C SER A 90 -3.18 -28.86 56.45
N PRO A 91 -3.82 -29.83 55.78
CA PRO A 91 -3.35 -31.21 55.86
C PRO A 91 -3.05 -31.81 54.49
N VAL A 92 -1.96 -32.57 54.47
CA VAL A 92 -1.57 -33.56 53.45
C VAL A 92 -2.25 -34.88 53.82
N VAL A 93 -2.90 -35.56 52.86
CA VAL A 93 -3.17 -37.02 52.95
C VAL A 93 -2.99 -37.66 51.57
N ALA A 94 -2.45 -38.88 51.63
CA ALA A 94 -1.85 -39.73 50.62
C ALA A 94 -2.76 -40.35 49.54
N ALA A 95 -2.08 -40.91 48.52
CA ALA A 95 -2.59 -41.75 47.44
C ALA A 95 -3.25 -43.07 47.91
N PRO A 96 -3.92 -43.79 46.99
CA PRO A 96 -3.43 -45.14 46.73
C PRO A 96 -3.43 -45.55 45.24
N GLU A 97 -3.01 -46.79 45.05
CA GLU A 97 -2.33 -47.41 43.92
C GLU A 97 -3.16 -47.79 42.67
N ARG A 98 -2.37 -48.09 41.66
CA ARG A 98 -2.66 -48.65 40.32
C ARG A 98 -3.24 -50.07 40.40
N PRO A 99 -3.94 -50.53 39.34
CA PRO A 99 -3.50 -51.77 38.71
C PRO A 99 -3.41 -51.71 37.17
N LYS A 100 -2.44 -52.44 36.62
CA LYS A 100 -2.26 -52.87 35.21
C LYS A 100 -2.15 -54.41 35.24
N PRO A 101 -2.15 -55.14 34.10
CA PRO A 101 -2.90 -55.04 32.84
C PRO A 101 -3.52 -56.43 32.48
N PRO A 102 -4.00 -56.65 31.23
CA PRO A 102 -3.29 -57.65 30.41
C PRO A 102 -3.15 -57.28 28.91
N LYS A 103 -2.18 -57.91 28.24
CA LYS A 103 -1.95 -57.97 26.77
C LYS A 103 -2.30 -59.39 26.26
N PRO A 104 -2.16 -59.73 24.96
CA PRO A 104 -2.77 -59.16 23.76
C PRO A 104 -3.49 -60.26 22.91
N SER A 105 -4.39 -59.88 22.00
CA SER A 105 -4.89 -60.80 20.95
C SER A 105 -4.82 -60.17 19.56
N ARG A 106 -4.28 -60.96 18.61
CA ARG A 106 -4.13 -60.70 17.17
C ARG A 106 -5.46 -60.39 16.49
N SER A 107 -5.46 -59.47 15.51
CA SER A 107 -6.05 -59.66 14.16
C SER A 107 -6.41 -58.36 13.43
N ARG A 108 -5.96 -58.27 12.17
CA ARG A 108 -6.45 -57.53 10.99
C ARG A 108 -6.27 -56.00 10.88
N SER A 109 -5.45 -55.66 9.89
CA SER A 109 -5.18 -54.33 9.33
C SER A 109 -6.40 -53.71 8.63
N PRO A 110 -6.71 -52.42 8.84
CA PRO A 110 -7.55 -51.60 7.95
C PRO A 110 -6.70 -50.77 6.96
N PRO A 111 -7.30 -50.28 5.85
CA PRO A 111 -6.59 -49.63 4.73
C PRO A 111 -6.01 -48.25 5.11
N PRO A 112 -5.03 -47.72 4.34
CA PRO A 112 -4.27 -46.55 4.75
C PRO A 112 -5.11 -45.28 4.75
N ARG A 113 -5.09 -44.55 5.87
CA ARG A 113 -5.53 -43.15 5.96
C ARG A 113 -4.56 -42.25 5.18
N PRO A 114 -5.05 -41.13 4.62
CA PRO A 114 -4.19 -40.14 3.97
C PRO A 114 -3.17 -39.55 4.95
N PRO A 115 -1.99 -39.10 4.47
CA PRO A 115 -0.89 -38.70 5.34
C PRO A 115 -1.29 -37.53 6.24
N VAL A 116 -1.24 -37.78 7.54
CA VAL A 116 -1.30 -36.76 8.59
C VAL A 116 -0.07 -35.87 8.40
N ALA A 117 -0.31 -34.60 8.04
CA ALA A 117 0.73 -33.58 8.02
C ALA A 117 1.39 -33.51 9.41
N PRO A 118 2.73 -33.36 9.50
CA PRO A 118 3.40 -33.27 10.79
C PRO A 118 2.83 -32.06 11.56
N PRO A 119 2.72 -32.15 12.90
CA PRO A 119 2.37 -30.98 13.68
C PRO A 119 3.40 -29.89 13.39
N LEU A 120 2.93 -28.75 12.89
CA LEU A 120 3.70 -27.52 12.92
C LEU A 120 3.99 -27.24 14.39
N ASN A 121 5.15 -27.67 14.88
CA ASN A 121 5.61 -27.31 16.20
C ASN A 121 5.58 -25.78 16.28
N PRO A 122 4.86 -25.20 17.24
CA PRO A 122 5.05 -23.80 17.55
C PRO A 122 6.43 -23.72 18.19
N ALA A 123 7.44 -23.35 17.39
CA ALA A 123 8.56 -22.62 17.95
C ALA A 123 8.01 -21.25 18.35
N THR A 124 7.32 -21.24 19.49
CA THR A 124 6.93 -20.07 20.25
C THR A 124 8.21 -19.36 20.68
N ALA A 125 8.73 -18.51 19.80
CA ALA A 125 9.10 -17.18 20.24
C ALA A 125 7.83 -16.33 20.14
N SER A 126 6.84 -16.67 20.98
CA SER A 126 5.84 -15.71 21.39
C SER A 126 6.57 -14.62 22.16
N ALA A 127 7.08 -13.63 21.43
CA ALA A 127 6.96 -12.27 21.93
C ALA A 127 5.45 -12.02 21.99
N SER A 128 4.83 -12.40 23.11
CA SER A 128 3.60 -11.80 23.56
C SER A 128 3.91 -10.32 23.72
N VAL A 129 3.76 -9.57 22.64
CA VAL A 129 3.58 -8.13 22.71
C VAL A 129 2.19 -7.98 23.31
N SER A 130 2.15 -8.12 24.63
CA SER A 130 1.30 -7.29 25.46
C SER A 130 1.37 -5.89 24.88
N ALA A 131 0.22 -5.23 24.74
CA ALA A 131 0.11 -3.84 24.32
C ALA A 131 0.87 -2.94 25.31
N SER A 132 2.20 -2.95 25.20
CA SER A 132 3.09 -1.96 25.75
C SER A 132 3.16 -0.85 24.72
N ASN A 133 3.09 0.40 25.17
CA ASN A 133 3.44 1.60 24.43
C ASN A 133 4.81 1.45 23.73
N SER A 134 4.90 0.75 22.61
CA SER A 134 6.15 0.63 21.87
C SER A 134 6.27 1.88 21.02
N SER A 135 7.15 2.78 21.44
CA SER A 135 7.55 3.94 20.65
C SER A 135 8.16 3.54 19.30
N SER A 136 8.61 2.30 19.12
CA SER A 136 9.21 1.79 17.87
C SER A 136 8.25 1.71 16.68
N CYS A 137 8.76 2.04 15.50
CA CYS A 137 8.06 1.82 14.23
C CYS A 137 7.96 0.33 13.86
N PRO A 138 6.98 -0.05 13.01
CA PRO A 138 6.87 -1.40 12.45
C PRO A 138 8.15 -1.89 11.78
N SER A 139 8.36 -3.22 11.82
CA SER A 139 9.61 -3.84 11.33
C SER A 139 9.96 -3.54 9.87
N TYR A 140 8.96 -3.29 9.01
CA TYR A 140 9.21 -2.96 7.59
C TYR A 140 9.93 -1.62 7.41
N PHE A 141 9.91 -0.72 8.38
CA PHE A 141 10.67 0.54 8.34
C PHE A 141 12.18 0.29 8.28
N ARG A 142 12.66 -0.86 8.78
CA ARG A 142 14.08 -1.24 8.69
C ARG A 142 14.57 -1.32 7.24
N PHE A 143 13.67 -1.57 6.28
CA PHE A 143 14.02 -1.58 4.86
C PHE A 143 14.36 -0.20 4.28
N ILE A 144 14.02 0.91 4.95
CA ILE A 144 14.52 2.25 4.59
C ILE A 144 16.06 2.23 4.53
N HIS A 145 16.70 1.57 5.49
CA HIS A 145 18.16 1.45 5.55
C HIS A 145 18.74 0.65 4.40
N GLU A 146 18.01 -0.35 3.91
CA GLU A 146 18.40 -1.20 2.79
C GLU A 146 18.24 -0.46 1.45
N ASP A 147 17.11 0.24 1.27
CA ASP A 147 16.85 1.04 0.08
C ASP A 147 17.86 2.18 -0.06
N LEU A 148 18.27 2.79 1.05
CA LEU A 148 19.26 3.87 1.05
C LEU A 148 20.73 3.39 1.10
N ARG A 149 20.98 2.09 1.35
CA ARG A 149 22.33 1.52 1.47
C ARG A 149 23.25 1.86 0.30
N PRO A 150 22.82 1.73 -0.98
CA PRO A 150 23.72 1.98 -2.12
C PRO A 150 24.36 3.37 -2.11
N TRP A 151 23.62 4.39 -1.67
CA TRP A 151 24.13 5.76 -1.58
C TRP A 151 24.92 6.04 -0.31
N ARG A 152 24.57 5.38 0.79
CA ARG A 152 25.37 5.41 2.01
C ARG A 152 26.76 4.83 1.77
N ASP A 153 26.82 3.66 1.13
CA ASP A 153 28.07 2.95 0.81
C ASP A 153 28.91 3.72 -0.23
N ALA A 154 28.25 4.46 -1.14
CA ALA A 154 28.91 5.36 -2.08
C ALA A 154 29.42 6.68 -1.47
N GLY A 155 29.26 6.88 -0.15
CA GLY A 155 29.71 8.07 0.57
C GLY A 155 28.79 9.29 0.42
N GLY A 156 27.53 9.09 0.00
CA GLY A 156 26.49 10.11 -0.08
C GLY A 156 26.06 10.47 -1.51
N ILE A 157 25.00 11.28 -1.59
CA ILE A 157 24.33 11.70 -2.82
C ILE A 157 24.90 13.06 -3.28
N THR A 158 25.39 13.11 -4.52
CA THR A 158 25.97 14.32 -5.12
C THR A 158 24.97 15.07 -6.01
N ARG A 159 25.26 16.36 -6.28
CA ARG A 159 24.47 17.15 -7.26
C ARG A 159 24.46 16.50 -8.64
N ALA A 160 25.58 15.89 -9.05
CA ALA A 160 25.71 15.23 -10.34
C ALA A 160 24.78 14.00 -10.46
N MET A 161 24.56 13.26 -9.38
CA MET A 161 23.62 12.13 -9.36
C MET A 161 22.17 12.62 -9.56
N LEU A 162 21.76 13.68 -8.87
CA LEU A 162 20.43 14.27 -9.09
C LEU A 162 20.28 14.91 -10.47
N ALA A 163 21.34 15.48 -11.04
CA ALA A 163 21.29 16.03 -12.40
C ALA A 163 21.01 14.93 -13.43
N ARG A 164 21.59 13.74 -13.27
CA ARG A 164 21.30 12.57 -14.12
C ARG A 164 19.88 12.04 -13.95
N ALA A 165 19.31 12.15 -12.75
CA ALA A 165 17.92 11.75 -12.50
C ALA A 165 16.92 12.46 -13.42
N ARG A 166 17.24 13.65 -13.98
CA ARG A 166 16.36 14.39 -14.89
C ARG A 166 16.04 13.62 -16.19
N VAL A 167 16.86 12.65 -16.57
CA VAL A 167 16.65 11.85 -17.79
C VAL A 167 15.48 10.87 -17.61
N THR A 168 15.31 10.32 -16.40
CA THR A 168 14.34 9.25 -16.10
C THR A 168 13.20 9.69 -15.19
N ALA A 169 13.44 10.67 -14.32
CA ALA A 169 12.43 11.16 -13.38
C ALA A 169 11.36 12.00 -14.10
N SER A 170 10.14 11.93 -13.58
CA SER A 170 9.03 12.76 -14.03
C SER A 170 9.03 14.13 -13.36
N PHE A 171 9.44 14.19 -12.09
CA PHE A 171 9.51 15.43 -11.32
C PHE A 171 10.57 15.34 -10.22
N ARG A 172 10.89 16.52 -9.66
CA ARG A 172 11.75 16.68 -8.50
C ARG A 172 10.97 17.39 -7.39
N LEU A 173 10.87 16.75 -6.23
CA LEU A 173 10.31 17.29 -4.98
C LEU A 173 11.44 17.90 -4.15
N LEU A 174 11.28 19.13 -3.71
CA LEU A 174 12.17 19.81 -2.77
C LEU A 174 11.40 20.15 -1.51
N VAL A 175 11.96 19.82 -0.35
CA VAL A 175 11.45 20.28 0.94
C VAL A 175 12.46 21.27 1.48
N LEU A 176 12.10 22.54 1.63
CA LEU A 176 12.98 23.60 2.12
C LEU A 176 12.29 24.32 3.27
N GLY A 177 12.85 24.27 4.48
CA GLY A 177 12.29 24.95 5.66
C GLY A 177 10.83 24.58 5.94
N GLY A 178 10.48 23.30 5.82
CA GLY A 178 9.11 22.82 6.04
C GLY A 178 8.13 23.11 4.89
N ARG A 179 8.60 23.61 3.74
CA ARG A 179 7.76 23.90 2.56
C ARG A 179 8.10 22.98 1.41
N ALA A 180 7.08 22.41 0.75
CA ALA A 180 7.23 21.54 -0.41
C ALA A 180 7.21 22.34 -1.72
N PHE A 181 8.13 22.04 -2.62
CA PHE A 181 8.19 22.59 -3.98
C PHE A 181 8.36 21.46 -4.98
N VAL A 182 7.70 21.56 -6.13
CA VAL A 182 7.83 20.59 -7.22
C VAL A 182 8.31 21.27 -8.50
N HIS A 183 9.39 20.73 -9.04
CA HIS A 183 9.91 21.03 -10.37
C HIS A 183 9.52 19.88 -11.30
N ARG A 184 8.63 20.14 -12.26
CA ARG A 184 8.20 19.14 -13.26
C ARG A 184 9.18 19.13 -14.44
N PHE A 185 9.58 17.95 -14.90
CA PHE A 185 10.45 17.84 -16.07
C PHE A 185 9.61 17.70 -17.36
N ALA A 186 9.94 18.48 -18.39
CA ALA A 186 9.09 18.73 -19.56
C ALA A 186 8.79 17.50 -20.45
N ARG A 187 9.45 16.36 -20.26
CA ARG A 187 9.36 15.20 -21.16
C ARG A 187 8.28 14.16 -20.83
N HIS A 188 7.62 14.25 -19.68
CA HIS A 188 6.61 13.27 -19.30
C HIS A 188 5.22 13.92 -19.23
N SER A 189 4.33 13.49 -20.12
CA SER A 189 2.90 13.78 -20.10
C SER A 189 2.32 13.42 -18.73
N ARG A 190 1.59 14.37 -18.13
CA ARG A 190 0.87 14.31 -16.83
C ARG A 190 1.33 13.18 -15.87
N PRO A 191 2.30 13.43 -14.98
CA PRO A 191 2.61 12.52 -13.86
C PRO A 191 1.44 12.46 -12.88
N ALA A 192 1.33 11.39 -12.08
CA ALA A 192 0.31 11.23 -11.02
C ALA A 192 0.22 12.40 -10.01
N ILE A 193 1.22 13.29 -9.96
CA ILE A 193 1.20 14.60 -9.27
C ILE A 193 0.19 15.60 -9.85
N SER A 194 -0.27 15.36 -11.09
CA SER A 194 -1.32 16.17 -11.71
C SER A 194 -2.73 15.79 -11.24
N SER A 195 -2.86 14.66 -10.53
CA SER A 195 -4.01 14.38 -9.67
C SER A 195 -3.68 14.92 -8.26
N PRO A 196 -4.55 15.70 -7.62
CA PRO A 196 -4.41 16.20 -6.26
C PRO A 196 -4.09 15.14 -5.21
N SER A 197 -4.38 13.86 -5.46
CA SER A 197 -3.89 12.74 -4.62
C SER A 197 -2.36 12.62 -4.60
N GLY A 198 -1.68 12.78 -5.74
CA GLY A 198 -0.21 12.82 -5.81
C GLY A 198 0.38 14.13 -5.29
N ALA A 199 -0.41 15.21 -5.29
CA ALA A 199 -0.05 16.45 -4.64
C ALA A 199 -0.25 16.39 -3.12
N SER A 200 -1.24 15.63 -2.62
CA SER A 200 -1.49 15.35 -1.21
C SER A 200 -0.38 14.52 -0.58
N SER A 201 0.08 13.48 -1.30
CA SER A 201 1.26 12.70 -0.88
C SER A 201 2.52 13.56 -0.80
N SER A 202 2.70 14.47 -1.76
CA SER A 202 3.82 15.42 -1.78
C SER A 202 3.71 16.52 -0.72
N CYS A 203 2.50 17.00 -0.39
CA CYS A 203 2.24 17.96 0.68
C CYS A 203 2.46 17.36 2.06
N SER A 204 1.99 16.13 2.27
CA SER A 204 2.08 15.46 3.57
C SER A 204 3.51 15.07 3.92
N ALA A 205 4.39 14.95 2.94
CA ALA A 205 5.84 14.83 3.15
C ALA A 205 6.47 16.09 3.80
N ALA A 206 5.78 17.23 3.78
CA ALA A 206 6.27 18.52 4.28
C ALA A 206 5.60 18.99 5.58
N THR A 207 5.20 18.06 6.46
CA THR A 207 4.60 18.36 7.77
C THR A 207 5.31 19.53 8.48
N PRO A 208 4.57 20.54 8.97
CA PRO A 208 5.16 21.69 9.64
C PRO A 208 5.89 21.24 10.92
N GLY A 209 7.17 21.60 11.07
CA GLY A 209 7.89 21.52 12.34
C GLY A 209 8.98 20.45 12.47
N GLY A 210 9.26 19.63 11.45
CA GLY A 210 10.32 18.60 11.59
C GLY A 210 10.95 18.05 10.32
N SER A 211 10.46 18.41 9.13
CA SER A 211 10.96 17.82 7.88
C SER A 211 12.29 18.47 7.46
N PRO A 212 13.41 17.73 7.40
CA PRO A 212 14.71 18.29 7.04
C PRO A 212 14.73 18.75 5.58
N THR A 213 15.61 19.72 5.29
CA THR A 213 15.78 20.25 3.93
C THR A 213 16.25 19.12 3.00
N SER A 214 15.41 18.68 2.06
CA SER A 214 15.65 17.50 1.23
C SER A 214 15.31 17.76 -0.24
N THR A 215 15.82 16.91 -1.13
CA THR A 215 15.42 16.95 -2.55
C THR A 215 15.44 15.59 -3.20
N SER A 216 14.28 15.11 -3.60
CA SER A 216 14.04 13.80 -4.20
C SER A 216 13.57 13.92 -5.65
N CYS A 217 13.86 12.92 -6.48
CA CYS A 217 13.34 12.79 -7.85
C CYS A 217 12.51 11.52 -7.94
N SER A 218 11.30 11.59 -8.51
CA SER A 218 10.37 10.45 -8.59
C SER A 218 10.06 10.05 -10.03
N THR A 219 9.86 8.75 -10.26
CA THR A 219 9.49 8.18 -11.56
C THR A 219 7.97 8.13 -11.76
N ALA A 220 7.55 8.02 -13.03
CA ALA A 220 6.15 7.82 -13.42
C ALA A 220 5.69 6.38 -13.11
N PRO A 221 4.36 6.09 -13.12
CA PRO A 221 3.80 4.79 -12.71
C PRO A 221 4.05 3.63 -13.67
N THR A 222 5.09 3.68 -14.52
CA THR A 222 5.42 2.67 -15.54
C THR A 222 6.38 1.57 -15.05
N GLY A 223 6.66 1.50 -13.75
CA GLY A 223 7.54 0.50 -13.13
C GLY A 223 8.91 1.05 -12.71
N PRO A 224 9.72 0.27 -11.98
CA PRO A 224 11.02 0.72 -11.48
C PRO A 224 11.98 0.93 -12.65
N SER A 225 12.77 1.99 -12.56
CA SER A 225 13.55 2.50 -13.72
C SER A 225 15.06 2.38 -13.54
N SER A 226 15.54 2.11 -12.32
CA SER A 226 16.98 2.13 -12.01
C SER A 226 17.59 0.73 -12.02
N ALA A 227 17.89 0.19 -13.20
CA ALA A 227 18.50 -1.15 -13.32
C ALA A 227 19.84 -1.27 -12.57
N ARG A 228 20.02 -2.38 -11.85
CA ARG A 228 21.21 -2.73 -11.06
C ARG A 228 22.39 -3.19 -11.94
N THR A 229 22.13 -3.57 -13.19
CA THR A 229 23.14 -4.02 -14.15
C THR A 229 23.18 -3.10 -15.36
N SER A 230 24.04 -2.08 -15.31
CA SER A 230 24.77 -1.64 -16.50
C SER A 230 26.09 -2.42 -16.52
N THR A 231 26.37 -3.05 -17.65
CA THR A 231 27.60 -3.78 -17.96
C THR A 231 28.83 -2.96 -17.59
N ALA A 232 29.85 -3.62 -17.03
CA ALA A 232 31.11 -3.10 -16.46
C ALA A 232 31.05 -2.74 -14.97
N GLY A 233 31.80 -3.50 -14.16
CA GLY A 233 31.99 -3.24 -12.74
C GLY A 233 32.41 -1.80 -12.46
N SER A 234 31.96 -1.25 -11.34
CA SER A 234 32.20 0.13 -10.88
C SER A 234 31.41 1.24 -11.62
N THR A 235 30.10 1.37 -11.32
CA THR A 235 29.32 2.60 -11.60
C THR A 235 28.32 2.99 -10.49
N LEU A 236 28.37 2.38 -9.30
CA LEU A 236 27.63 2.86 -8.12
C LEU A 236 27.80 4.37 -7.83
N PRO A 237 28.98 5.02 -8.06
CA PRO A 237 29.12 6.46 -7.86
C PRO A 237 28.23 7.32 -8.76
N PHE A 238 27.57 6.71 -9.76
CA PHE A 238 26.84 7.43 -10.79
C PHE A 238 25.32 7.23 -10.80
N MET A 239 24.77 6.28 -10.04
CA MET A 239 23.34 5.97 -10.11
C MET A 239 22.45 7.01 -9.41
N PRO A 240 21.42 7.56 -10.09
CA PRO A 240 20.52 8.53 -9.48
C PRO A 240 19.61 7.89 -8.42
N PRO A 241 19.42 8.51 -7.24
CA PRO A 241 18.40 8.09 -6.29
C PRO A 241 17.01 8.46 -6.79
N LEU A 242 16.31 7.46 -7.32
CA LEU A 242 14.96 7.60 -7.83
C LEU A 242 13.97 7.00 -6.84
N PHE A 243 12.95 7.79 -6.50
CA PHE A 243 11.83 7.33 -5.71
C PHE A 243 10.77 6.75 -6.63
N SER A 244 10.32 5.55 -6.30
CA SER A 244 9.30 4.82 -7.06
C SER A 244 8.33 4.19 -6.07
N TYR A 245 7.13 3.87 -6.53
CA TYR A 245 6.14 3.23 -5.66
C TYR A 245 6.39 1.72 -5.46
N CYS A 246 7.27 1.14 -6.27
CA CYS A 246 7.76 -0.22 -6.09
C CYS A 246 9.23 -0.35 -6.49
N GLY A 247 9.89 -1.41 -6.02
CA GLY A 247 11.20 -1.87 -6.48
C GLY A 247 11.17 -3.35 -6.88
N ASP A 248 12.26 -3.83 -7.47
CA ASP A 248 12.53 -5.26 -7.62
C ASP A 248 14.01 -5.58 -7.29
N ASP A 249 14.37 -6.86 -7.20
CA ASP A 249 15.74 -7.29 -6.84
C ASP A 249 16.82 -6.88 -7.87
N ARG A 250 16.38 -6.40 -9.04
CA ARG A 250 17.22 -5.96 -10.16
C ARG A 250 17.23 -4.45 -10.28
N THR A 251 16.59 -3.69 -9.40
CA THR A 251 16.65 -2.24 -9.40
C THR A 251 17.16 -1.64 -8.09
N LEU A 252 17.44 -0.35 -8.12
CA LEU A 252 17.89 0.45 -6.96
C LEU A 252 16.83 1.48 -6.56
N ASP A 253 15.58 1.34 -6.97
CA ASP A 253 14.54 2.32 -6.68
C ASP A 253 14.28 2.42 -5.17
N ILE A 254 14.18 3.66 -4.65
CA ILE A 254 13.81 3.94 -3.26
C ILE A 254 12.30 3.87 -3.15
N VAL A 255 11.77 2.94 -2.37
CA VAL A 255 10.33 2.70 -2.36
C VAL A 255 9.60 3.70 -1.49
N PHE A 256 8.57 4.34 -2.06
CA PHE A 256 7.74 5.36 -1.42
C PHE A 256 6.26 4.96 -1.42
N PRO A 257 5.46 5.31 -0.39
CA PRO A 257 4.02 5.04 -0.39
C PRO A 257 3.29 5.62 -1.61
N ASP A 258 2.36 4.85 -2.15
CA ASP A 258 1.67 5.20 -3.40
C ASP A 258 0.54 6.23 -3.22
N TRP A 259 0.15 6.92 -4.28
CA TRP A 259 -0.85 8.01 -4.21
C TRP A 259 -2.22 7.55 -3.71
N SER A 260 -2.56 6.26 -3.84
CA SER A 260 -3.89 5.76 -3.49
C SER A 260 -4.16 5.72 -1.99
N PHE A 261 -3.16 5.96 -1.13
CA PHE A 261 -3.39 6.20 0.30
C PHE A 261 -4.25 7.45 0.57
N TRP A 262 -4.14 8.48 -0.28
CA TRP A 262 -4.98 9.69 -0.23
C TRP A 262 -6.24 9.58 -1.10
N GLY A 263 -6.50 8.40 -1.66
CA GLY A 263 -7.66 8.11 -2.49
C GLY A 263 -7.39 8.22 -4.00
N TRP A 264 -8.29 7.62 -4.77
CA TRP A 264 -8.26 7.59 -6.23
C TRP A 264 -9.62 8.05 -6.77
N PRO A 265 -9.84 9.37 -6.89
CA PRO A 265 -11.13 9.96 -7.24
C PRO A 265 -11.63 9.54 -8.63
N GLU A 266 -10.72 9.36 -9.59
CA GLU A 266 -11.05 8.99 -10.97
C GLU A 266 -11.85 7.68 -11.07
N ILE A 267 -11.63 6.74 -10.14
CA ILE A 267 -12.35 5.47 -10.06
C ILE A 267 -13.09 5.28 -8.73
N ASN A 268 -13.35 6.38 -8.02
CA ASN A 268 -14.14 6.43 -6.79
C ASN A 268 -13.64 5.49 -5.67
N ILE A 269 -12.31 5.35 -5.52
CA ILE A 269 -11.71 4.67 -4.36
C ILE A 269 -11.42 5.73 -3.30
N LYS A 270 -12.06 5.60 -2.14
CA LYS A 270 -11.92 6.52 -1.00
C LYS A 270 -10.48 6.60 -0.47
N PRO A 271 -10.11 7.69 0.23
CA PRO A 271 -8.88 7.74 1.04
C PRO A 271 -8.79 6.58 2.01
N TRP A 272 -7.56 6.20 2.37
CA TRP A 272 -7.29 4.94 3.03
C TRP A 272 -7.99 4.77 4.37
N ASP A 273 -8.02 5.80 5.23
CA ASP A 273 -8.71 5.70 6.53
C ASP A 273 -10.22 5.42 6.38
N ALA A 274 -10.88 6.11 5.44
CA ALA A 274 -12.29 5.88 5.16
C ALA A 274 -12.52 4.51 4.52
N LEU A 275 -11.65 4.10 3.60
CA LEU A 275 -11.74 2.80 2.93
C LEU A 275 -11.47 1.63 3.87
N ARG A 276 -10.54 1.76 4.81
CA ARG A 276 -10.28 0.77 5.85
C ARG A 276 -11.52 0.50 6.69
N GLN A 277 -12.23 1.56 7.09
CA GLN A 277 -13.48 1.39 7.82
C GLN A 277 -14.53 0.65 6.98
N ASP A 278 -14.69 1.01 5.70
CA ASP A 278 -15.59 0.29 4.78
C ASP A 278 -15.22 -1.20 4.64
N LEU A 279 -13.92 -1.53 4.58
CA LEU A 279 -13.42 -2.91 4.48
C LEU A 279 -13.65 -3.68 5.77
N LYS A 280 -13.41 -3.06 6.93
CA LYS A 280 -13.70 -3.62 8.25
C LYS A 280 -15.19 -3.92 8.41
N ASP A 281 -16.05 -2.98 8.01
CA ASP A 281 -17.49 -3.19 7.99
C ASP A 281 -17.88 -4.30 7.02
N GLY A 282 -17.26 -4.32 5.83
CA GLY A 282 -17.38 -5.38 4.83
C GLY A 282 -17.05 -6.76 5.38
N ASN A 283 -15.98 -6.86 6.18
CA ASN A 283 -15.57 -8.12 6.81
C ASN A 283 -16.60 -8.67 7.78
N ASN A 284 -17.30 -7.78 8.49
CA ASN A 284 -18.29 -8.12 9.50
C ASN A 284 -19.67 -8.47 8.92
N ARG A 285 -19.92 -8.21 7.63
CA ARG A 285 -21.22 -8.52 6.98
C ARG A 285 -21.52 -10.01 6.93
N VAL A 286 -20.49 -10.84 6.71
CA VAL A 286 -20.62 -12.29 6.59
C VAL A 286 -19.51 -12.95 7.42
N LYS A 287 -19.90 -13.80 8.37
CA LYS A 287 -18.94 -14.59 9.16
C LYS A 287 -18.04 -15.36 8.22
N TRP A 288 -16.75 -15.42 8.51
CA TRP A 288 -15.76 -16.00 7.60
C TRP A 288 -16.10 -17.43 7.14
N LEU A 289 -16.62 -18.26 8.05
CA LEU A 289 -17.03 -19.63 7.76
C LEU A 289 -18.21 -19.72 6.76
N ASP A 290 -19.03 -18.67 6.65
CA ASP A 290 -20.19 -18.61 5.76
C ASP A 290 -19.87 -17.93 4.42
N ARG A 291 -18.65 -17.42 4.25
CA ARG A 291 -18.19 -16.82 2.99
C ARG A 291 -18.10 -17.85 1.87
N VAL A 292 -18.23 -17.36 0.63
CA VAL A 292 -18.17 -18.17 -0.58
C VAL A 292 -16.83 -18.92 -0.64
N PRO A 293 -16.83 -20.26 -0.80
CA PRO A 293 -15.64 -21.10 -0.62
C PRO A 293 -14.74 -21.17 -1.87
N TYR A 294 -14.71 -20.11 -2.68
CA TYR A 294 -13.94 -20.02 -3.92
C TYR A 294 -12.91 -18.90 -3.87
N ALA A 295 -11.86 -19.01 -4.68
CA ALA A 295 -10.95 -17.92 -4.93
C ALA A 295 -11.62 -16.85 -5.80
N TYR A 296 -11.45 -15.59 -5.41
CA TYR A 296 -12.05 -14.46 -6.10
C TYR A 296 -10.99 -13.49 -6.61
N TRP A 297 -11.20 -13.01 -7.83
CA TRP A 297 -10.48 -11.87 -8.39
C TRP A 297 -11.40 -11.03 -9.27
N LYS A 298 -11.35 -9.71 -9.13
CA LYS A 298 -11.94 -8.76 -10.08
C LYS A 298 -10.88 -7.73 -10.46
N GLY A 299 -10.60 -7.59 -11.75
CA GLY A 299 -9.56 -6.66 -12.23
C GLY A 299 -9.47 -6.57 -13.74
N ASN A 300 -8.70 -5.60 -14.23
CA ASN A 300 -8.50 -5.40 -15.67
C ASN A 300 -7.41 -6.37 -16.18
N PRO A 301 -7.73 -7.34 -17.05
CA PRO A 301 -6.74 -8.28 -17.58
C PRO A 301 -5.85 -7.67 -18.68
N ALA A 302 -6.27 -6.58 -19.33
CA ALA A 302 -5.55 -6.01 -20.47
C ALA A 302 -4.19 -5.38 -20.10
N VAL A 303 -3.93 -5.14 -18.81
CA VAL A 303 -2.73 -4.42 -18.33
C VAL A 303 -1.48 -5.30 -18.17
N ALA A 304 -1.63 -6.63 -18.20
CA ALA A 304 -0.52 -7.56 -18.02
C ALA A 304 -0.84 -8.97 -18.55
N VAL A 305 0.15 -9.61 -19.18
CA VAL A 305 0.03 -10.98 -19.69
C VAL A 305 -0.35 -11.98 -18.60
N THR A 306 0.28 -11.90 -17.41
CA THR A 306 -0.05 -12.78 -16.29
C THR A 306 -1.53 -12.70 -15.84
N ARG A 307 -2.17 -11.54 -16.00
CA ARG A 307 -3.62 -11.38 -15.73
C ARG A 307 -4.49 -11.95 -16.84
N GLN A 308 -4.04 -11.88 -18.10
CA GLN A 308 -4.72 -12.56 -19.20
C GLN A 308 -4.70 -14.07 -18.99
N GLU A 309 -3.57 -14.62 -18.54
CA GLU A 309 -3.44 -16.03 -18.18
C GLU A 309 -4.33 -16.41 -16.99
N LEU A 310 -4.45 -15.56 -15.96
CA LEU A 310 -5.32 -15.80 -14.82
C LEU A 310 -6.80 -15.96 -15.22
N VAL A 311 -7.25 -15.26 -16.26
CA VAL A 311 -8.63 -15.41 -16.77
C VAL A 311 -8.91 -16.85 -17.22
N ASN A 312 -7.91 -17.59 -17.68
CA ASN A 312 -8.06 -19.00 -18.08
C ASN A 312 -8.25 -19.94 -16.88
N CYS A 313 -8.01 -19.46 -15.65
CA CYS A 313 -8.33 -20.20 -14.43
C CYS A 313 -9.80 -20.04 -14.00
N ASN A 314 -10.62 -19.27 -14.71
CA ASN A 314 -12.04 -19.20 -14.39
C ASN A 314 -12.73 -20.54 -14.70
N VAL A 315 -13.88 -20.77 -14.06
CA VAL A 315 -14.71 -21.96 -14.34
C VAL A 315 -15.10 -22.02 -15.82
N SER A 316 -14.98 -23.21 -16.41
CA SER A 316 -15.44 -23.55 -17.75
C SER A 316 -16.41 -24.72 -17.70
N THR A 317 -16.98 -25.10 -18.86
CA THR A 317 -17.84 -26.30 -18.97
C THR A 317 -17.10 -27.61 -18.69
N THR A 318 -15.77 -27.62 -18.83
CA THR A 318 -14.94 -28.82 -18.71
C THR A 318 -14.07 -28.85 -17.46
N LYS A 319 -13.84 -27.70 -16.80
CA LYS A 319 -12.93 -27.60 -15.66
C LYS A 319 -13.32 -26.49 -14.68
N ASP A 320 -13.39 -26.83 -13.40
CA ASP A 320 -13.48 -25.86 -12.31
C ASP A 320 -12.20 -25.86 -11.48
N TRP A 321 -11.50 -24.73 -11.50
CA TRP A 321 -10.28 -24.47 -10.74
C TRP A 321 -10.55 -23.95 -9.33
N ASN A 322 -11.81 -23.92 -8.90
CA ASN A 322 -12.28 -23.26 -7.69
C ASN A 322 -12.01 -21.74 -7.67
N ALA A 323 -11.89 -21.12 -8.84
CA ALA A 323 -11.66 -19.68 -8.98
C ALA A 323 -12.81 -19.00 -9.73
N ARG A 324 -13.12 -17.77 -9.32
CA ARG A 324 -14.16 -16.90 -9.88
C ARG A 324 -13.47 -15.59 -10.29
N ILE A 325 -13.19 -15.48 -11.58
CA ILE A 325 -12.37 -14.41 -12.16
C ILE A 325 -13.28 -13.49 -12.97
N TYR A 326 -13.36 -12.23 -12.54
CA TYR A 326 -14.24 -11.21 -13.13
C TYR A 326 -13.42 -10.11 -13.80
N LYS A 327 -13.77 -9.78 -15.04
CA LYS A 327 -13.10 -8.72 -15.80
C LYS A 327 -13.66 -7.36 -15.35
N GLN A 328 -12.78 -6.46 -14.93
CA GLN A 328 -13.12 -5.09 -14.58
C GLN A 328 -13.11 -4.21 -15.84
N ASP A 329 -14.28 -3.67 -16.18
CA ASP A 329 -14.45 -2.70 -17.27
C ASP A 329 -14.68 -1.30 -16.67
N TRP A 330 -13.65 -0.47 -16.68
CA TRP A 330 -13.71 0.88 -16.11
C TRP A 330 -14.64 1.82 -16.88
N PHE A 331 -14.85 1.61 -18.18
CA PHE A 331 -15.77 2.42 -18.98
C PHE A 331 -17.22 2.12 -18.65
N ARG A 332 -17.54 0.84 -18.39
CA ARG A 332 -18.87 0.46 -17.92
C ARG A 332 -19.12 0.95 -16.49
N GLU A 333 -18.15 0.78 -15.59
CA GLU A 333 -18.31 1.20 -14.19
C GLU A 333 -18.44 2.73 -14.05
N SER A 334 -17.73 3.51 -14.85
CA SER A 334 -17.85 4.98 -14.80
C SER A 334 -19.27 5.45 -15.12
N LYS A 335 -19.96 4.77 -16.04
CA LYS A 335 -21.39 5.00 -16.34
C LYS A 335 -22.33 4.51 -15.23
N ALA A 336 -21.94 3.45 -14.51
CA ALA A 336 -22.74 2.86 -13.43
C ALA A 336 -22.47 3.48 -12.05
N GLY A 337 -21.56 4.46 -11.95
CA GLY A 337 -21.16 5.08 -10.68
C GLY A 337 -20.31 4.18 -9.79
N TYR A 338 -19.57 3.22 -10.37
CA TYR A 338 -18.65 2.31 -9.68
C TYR A 338 -19.26 1.42 -8.59
N LYS A 339 -20.59 1.21 -8.62
CA LYS A 339 -21.31 0.43 -7.60
C LYS A 339 -20.80 -1.01 -7.50
N ASP A 340 -20.50 -1.63 -8.64
CA ASP A 340 -20.00 -3.00 -8.70
C ASP A 340 -18.49 -3.09 -8.43
N SER A 341 -17.78 -1.95 -8.41
CA SER A 341 -16.35 -1.84 -8.07
C SER A 341 -16.10 -1.37 -6.64
N ASN A 342 -17.13 -1.18 -5.82
CA ASN A 342 -16.95 -0.82 -4.41
C ASN A 342 -16.13 -1.91 -3.69
N LEU A 343 -15.00 -1.54 -3.08
CA LEU A 343 -14.09 -2.51 -2.47
C LEU A 343 -14.63 -3.09 -1.15
N GLY A 344 -15.34 -2.28 -0.35
CA GLY A 344 -15.94 -2.71 0.91
C GLY A 344 -17.04 -3.77 0.76
N SER A 345 -17.65 -3.89 -0.42
CA SER A 345 -18.62 -4.96 -0.73
C SER A 345 -17.97 -6.25 -1.27
N GLN A 346 -16.64 -6.29 -1.48
CA GLN A 346 -15.95 -7.41 -2.11
C GLN A 346 -15.26 -8.38 -1.13
N CYS A 347 -15.46 -8.23 0.19
CA CYS A 347 -14.92 -9.16 1.20
C CYS A 347 -15.86 -10.35 1.46
N THR A 348 -16.38 -10.96 0.39
CA THR A 348 -17.45 -11.99 0.43
C THR A 348 -16.95 -13.42 0.26
N HIS A 349 -15.70 -13.60 -0.13
CA HIS A 349 -15.09 -14.90 -0.43
C HIS A 349 -14.05 -15.28 0.62
N ARG A 350 -13.85 -16.59 0.84
CA ARG A 350 -12.80 -17.08 1.76
C ARG A 350 -11.39 -16.79 1.25
N TYR A 351 -11.21 -16.73 -0.07
CA TYR A 351 -9.89 -16.56 -0.70
C TYR A 351 -9.93 -15.42 -1.71
N LYS A 352 -8.90 -14.56 -1.70
CA LYS A 352 -8.75 -13.46 -2.67
C LYS A 352 -7.41 -13.54 -3.35
N ILE A 353 -7.39 -13.43 -4.68
CA ILE A 353 -6.16 -13.55 -5.45
C ILE A 353 -5.51 -12.17 -5.58
N TYR A 354 -4.23 -12.09 -5.24
CA TYR A 354 -3.37 -10.97 -5.61
C TYR A 354 -2.50 -11.36 -6.80
N ILE A 355 -2.49 -10.50 -7.82
CA ILE A 355 -1.66 -10.65 -9.01
C ILE A 355 -1.26 -9.27 -9.54
N GLU A 356 -0.01 -9.17 -9.98
CA GLU A 356 0.58 -7.94 -10.49
C GLU A 356 -0.08 -7.46 -11.78
N GLY A 357 0.05 -6.17 -12.05
CA GLY A 357 -0.38 -5.54 -13.30
C GLY A 357 0.85 -5.26 -14.17
N SER A 358 0.92 -4.07 -14.75
CA SER A 358 2.13 -3.63 -15.46
C SER A 358 3.36 -3.53 -14.53
N ALA A 359 3.11 -3.27 -13.24
CA ALA A 359 4.07 -3.35 -12.14
C ALA A 359 3.38 -3.94 -10.89
N TRP A 360 3.76 -3.50 -9.67
CA TRP A 360 2.98 -3.77 -8.46
C TRP A 360 1.51 -3.32 -8.63
N SER A 361 0.58 -3.96 -7.92
CA SER A 361 -0.84 -3.60 -7.98
C SER A 361 -1.28 -2.98 -6.67
N VAL A 362 -1.86 -1.77 -6.72
CA VAL A 362 -2.41 -1.07 -5.53
C VAL A 362 -3.45 -1.88 -4.77
N SER A 363 -4.04 -2.90 -5.42
CA SER A 363 -5.03 -3.79 -4.83
C SER A 363 -4.49 -4.65 -3.69
N GLN A 364 -3.17 -4.78 -3.51
CA GLN A 364 -2.58 -5.65 -2.50
C GLN A 364 -3.10 -5.35 -1.10
N LYS A 365 -3.01 -4.08 -0.66
CA LYS A 365 -3.49 -3.66 0.66
C LYS A 365 -5.00 -3.88 0.85
N TYR A 366 -5.80 -3.65 -0.19
CA TYR A 366 -7.26 -3.87 -0.13
C TYR A 366 -7.62 -5.35 -0.02
N ILE A 367 -6.85 -6.21 -0.70
CA ILE A 367 -7.05 -7.67 -0.65
C ILE A 367 -6.66 -8.22 0.72
N LEU A 368 -5.51 -7.81 1.25
CA LEU A 368 -5.01 -8.23 2.56
C LEU A 368 -5.95 -7.77 3.70
N ALA A 369 -6.60 -6.62 3.57
CA ALA A 369 -7.56 -6.10 4.55
C ALA A 369 -8.89 -6.88 4.64
N CYS A 370 -9.20 -7.80 3.72
CA CYS A 370 -10.53 -8.43 3.64
C CYS A 370 -10.75 -9.66 4.56
N ASP A 371 -9.88 -9.97 5.53
CA ASP A 371 -9.90 -11.23 6.33
C ASP A 371 -9.88 -12.55 5.50
N SER A 372 -9.91 -12.45 4.17
CA SER A 372 -9.80 -13.57 3.25
C SER A 372 -8.34 -14.04 3.22
N MET A 373 -8.13 -15.36 3.14
CA MET A 373 -6.78 -15.86 2.90
C MET A 373 -6.32 -15.38 1.52
N THR A 374 -5.31 -14.51 1.51
CA THR A 374 -4.78 -13.94 0.27
C THR A 374 -3.96 -14.99 -0.47
N LEU A 375 -4.34 -15.30 -1.70
CA LEU A 375 -3.60 -16.14 -2.63
C LEU A 375 -2.67 -15.24 -3.44
N LEU A 376 -1.40 -15.17 -3.05
CA LEU A 376 -0.44 -14.25 -3.61
C LEU A 376 0.34 -14.93 -4.74
N VAL A 377 -0.03 -14.63 -5.98
CA VAL A 377 0.73 -15.08 -7.16
C VAL A 377 2.12 -14.46 -7.08
N THR A 378 3.17 -15.30 -7.21
CA THR A 378 4.58 -14.93 -6.99
C THR A 378 4.88 -13.55 -7.58
N PRO A 379 5.07 -12.52 -6.73
CA PRO A 379 5.27 -11.16 -7.20
C PRO A 379 6.72 -10.98 -7.65
N ARG A 380 6.90 -10.14 -8.67
CA ARG A 380 8.22 -9.64 -9.06
C ARG A 380 8.58 -8.37 -8.27
N TYR A 381 7.60 -7.53 -7.99
CA TYR A 381 7.78 -6.23 -7.38
C TYR A 381 7.45 -6.27 -5.89
N TYR A 382 8.09 -5.39 -5.14
CA TYR A 382 7.72 -5.08 -3.76
C TYR A 382 7.41 -3.59 -3.61
N ASP A 383 6.49 -3.30 -2.71
CA ASP A 383 6.21 -1.96 -2.19
C ASP A 383 6.84 -1.77 -0.78
N PHE A 384 6.53 -0.67 -0.11
CA PHE A 384 7.24 -0.28 1.12
C PHE A 384 6.98 -1.23 2.30
N PHE A 385 5.87 -1.97 2.32
CA PHE A 385 5.53 -2.90 3.41
C PHE A 385 5.59 -4.38 3.02
N SER A 386 5.40 -4.72 1.73
CA SER A 386 5.21 -6.12 1.31
C SER A 386 6.42 -7.02 1.51
N ARG A 387 7.63 -6.45 1.65
CA ARG A 387 8.83 -7.19 2.06
C ARG A 387 8.73 -7.81 3.46
N SER A 388 7.83 -7.35 4.32
CA SER A 388 7.57 -7.97 5.63
C SER A 388 6.47 -9.04 5.60
N LEU A 389 5.77 -9.23 4.48
CA LEU A 389 4.78 -10.29 4.36
C LEU A 389 5.45 -11.67 4.35
N MET A 390 4.86 -12.63 5.06
CA MET A 390 5.42 -13.97 5.27
C MET A 390 4.44 -15.04 4.77
N PRO A 391 4.89 -16.00 3.95
CA PRO A 391 4.06 -17.12 3.51
C PRO A 391 3.54 -17.93 4.72
N ILE A 392 2.30 -18.43 4.64
CA ILE A 392 1.61 -19.22 5.68
C ILE A 392 1.36 -18.42 6.98
N GLN A 393 1.73 -17.13 7.01
CA GLN A 393 1.42 -16.20 8.08
C GLN A 393 0.45 -15.12 7.60
N HIS A 394 0.82 -14.40 6.52
CA HIS A 394 0.02 -13.31 5.96
C HIS A 394 -0.63 -13.67 4.61
N TYR A 395 -0.14 -14.71 3.92
CA TYR A 395 -0.67 -15.12 2.62
C TYR A 395 -0.35 -16.57 2.29
N TRP A 396 -1.05 -17.12 1.31
CA TRP A 396 -0.72 -18.39 0.66
C TRP A 396 0.01 -18.14 -0.66
N PRO A 397 1.23 -18.67 -0.87
CA PRO A 397 1.97 -18.47 -2.11
C PRO A 397 1.33 -19.25 -3.27
N VAL A 398 1.21 -18.61 -4.43
CA VAL A 398 0.73 -19.24 -5.67
C VAL A 398 1.80 -19.15 -6.74
N HIS A 399 2.11 -20.28 -7.38
CA HIS A 399 3.06 -20.33 -8.48
C HIS A 399 2.57 -19.56 -9.70
N ASN A 400 3.39 -18.67 -10.25
CA ASN A 400 3.01 -17.93 -11.46
C ASN A 400 2.87 -18.86 -12.69
N ASP A 401 3.81 -19.77 -12.91
CA ASP A 401 3.84 -20.58 -14.15
C ASP A 401 2.72 -21.63 -14.20
N ASN A 402 2.33 -22.19 -13.05
CA ASN A 402 1.20 -23.12 -12.94
C ASN A 402 0.07 -22.61 -12.01
N LYS A 403 -0.32 -21.35 -12.22
CA LYS A 403 -1.22 -20.62 -11.33
C LYS A 403 -2.60 -21.27 -11.14
N CYS A 404 -3.18 -21.90 -12.16
CA CYS A 404 -4.53 -22.46 -12.03
C CYS A 404 -4.57 -23.70 -11.10
N ASP A 405 -3.62 -24.63 -11.27
CA ASP A 405 -3.49 -25.80 -10.38
C ASP A 405 -3.12 -25.35 -8.96
N SER A 406 -2.18 -24.42 -8.82
CA SER A 406 -1.76 -23.90 -7.51
C SER A 406 -2.89 -23.17 -6.77
N ILE A 407 -3.71 -22.37 -7.48
CA ILE A 407 -4.94 -21.78 -6.91
C ILE A 407 -5.92 -22.86 -6.48
N LYS A 408 -6.18 -23.85 -7.34
CA LYS A 408 -7.10 -24.95 -7.03
C LYS A 408 -6.66 -25.68 -5.75
N TYR A 409 -5.38 -26.04 -5.67
CA TYR A 409 -4.81 -26.70 -4.50
C TYR A 409 -4.98 -25.84 -3.23
N ALA A 410 -4.65 -24.55 -3.31
CA ALA A 410 -4.79 -23.63 -2.17
C ALA A 410 -6.24 -23.55 -1.66
N VAL A 411 -7.22 -23.54 -2.57
CA VAL A 411 -8.64 -23.48 -2.22
C VAL A 411 -9.12 -24.82 -1.62
N ASP A 412 -8.73 -25.95 -2.20
CA ASP A 412 -9.08 -27.28 -1.68
C ASP A 412 -8.46 -27.51 -0.28
N TRP A 413 -7.20 -27.10 -0.10
CA TRP A 413 -6.52 -27.11 1.19
C TRP A 413 -7.20 -26.18 2.20
N GLY A 414 -7.52 -24.95 1.81
CA GLY A 414 -8.15 -23.98 2.71
C GLY A 414 -9.54 -24.43 3.16
N ASN A 415 -10.30 -25.08 2.27
CA ASN A 415 -11.65 -25.56 2.57
C ASN A 415 -11.64 -26.78 3.48
N SER A 416 -10.57 -27.59 3.45
CA SER A 416 -10.33 -28.68 4.41
C SER A 416 -9.69 -28.19 5.73
N HIS A 417 -9.00 -27.04 5.72
CA HIS A 417 -8.30 -26.46 6.88
C HIS A 417 -8.84 -25.07 7.26
N LYS A 418 -10.16 -24.94 7.32
CA LYS A 418 -10.88 -23.66 7.47
C LYS A 418 -10.33 -22.75 8.57
N GLN A 419 -10.07 -23.28 9.76
CA GLN A 419 -9.55 -22.49 10.89
C GLN A 419 -8.16 -21.92 10.60
N LEU A 420 -7.29 -22.70 9.93
CA LEU A 420 -5.96 -22.24 9.60
C LEU A 420 -5.99 -21.22 8.46
N ALA A 421 -6.81 -21.45 7.43
CA ALA A 421 -7.03 -20.47 6.36
C ALA A 421 -7.58 -19.14 6.89
N GLN A 422 -8.56 -19.18 7.80
CA GLN A 422 -9.07 -17.99 8.47
C GLN A 422 -7.97 -17.25 9.24
N ARG A 423 -7.13 -17.97 10.00
CA ARG A 423 -6.02 -17.36 10.75
C ARG A 423 -5.02 -16.66 9.84
N ILE A 424 -4.68 -17.23 8.68
CA ILE A 424 -3.77 -16.58 7.71
C ILE A 424 -4.39 -15.29 7.19
N GLY A 425 -5.67 -15.32 6.80
CA GLY A 425 -6.39 -14.12 6.35
C GLY A 425 -6.49 -13.04 7.44
N LYS A 426 -6.76 -13.44 8.69
CA LYS A 426 -6.86 -12.53 9.83
C LYS A 426 -5.52 -11.90 10.20
N GLN A 427 -4.43 -12.65 10.20
CA GLN A 427 -3.09 -12.09 10.45
C GLN A 427 -2.68 -11.08 9.37
N ALA A 428 -3.11 -11.31 8.12
CA ALA A 428 -2.89 -10.37 7.03
C ALA A 428 -3.63 -9.05 7.26
N SER A 429 -4.91 -9.11 7.63
CA SER A 429 -5.72 -7.93 7.87
C SER A 429 -5.31 -7.19 9.13
N ASP A 430 -4.94 -7.90 10.21
CA ASP A 430 -4.37 -7.31 11.43
C ASP A 430 -3.13 -6.47 11.10
N PHE A 431 -2.19 -7.04 10.34
CA PHE A 431 -1.01 -6.29 9.89
C PHE A 431 -1.38 -5.04 9.09
N ILE A 432 -2.34 -5.12 8.17
CA ILE A 432 -2.75 -3.96 7.37
C ILE A 432 -3.45 -2.89 8.21
N GLU A 433 -4.31 -3.29 9.14
CA GLU A 433 -5.06 -2.37 10.00
C GLU A 433 -4.18 -1.69 11.06
N GLU A 434 -3.24 -2.42 11.63
CA GLU A 434 -2.42 -1.95 12.76
C GLU A 434 -1.11 -1.30 12.28
N ASP A 435 -0.44 -1.89 11.29
CA ASP A 435 0.89 -1.47 10.88
C ASP A 435 0.92 -0.67 9.58
N VAL A 436 -0.17 -0.62 8.81
CA VAL A 436 -0.25 0.10 7.51
C VAL A 436 -1.38 1.15 7.52
N ASN A 437 -1.68 1.74 8.68
CA ASN A 437 -2.59 2.90 8.78
C ASN A 437 -1.92 4.21 8.36
N MET A 438 -2.69 5.29 8.19
CA MET A 438 -2.15 6.58 7.72
C MET A 438 -1.08 7.17 8.64
N ASP A 439 -1.11 6.91 9.95
CA ASP A 439 -0.06 7.37 10.85
C ASP A 439 1.27 6.71 10.54
N ARG A 440 1.26 5.39 10.36
CA ARG A 440 2.46 4.63 9.97
C ARG A 440 2.94 5.02 8.57
N VAL A 441 2.02 5.33 7.65
CA VAL A 441 2.38 5.83 6.31
C VAL A 441 3.12 7.17 6.40
N TYR A 442 2.60 8.12 7.19
CA TYR A 442 3.26 9.41 7.39
C TYR A 442 4.60 9.29 8.13
N ASP A 443 4.68 8.47 9.17
CA ASP A 443 5.93 8.18 9.88
C ASP A 443 6.96 7.58 8.92
N TYR A 444 6.57 6.64 8.05
CA TYR A 444 7.47 6.03 7.06
C TYR A 444 8.01 7.07 6.08
N MET A 445 7.14 7.94 5.55
CA MET A 445 7.55 9.03 4.65
C MET A 445 8.54 9.98 5.33
N LEU A 446 8.26 10.37 6.57
CA LEU A 446 9.12 11.28 7.34
C LEU A 446 10.49 10.66 7.60
N HIS A 447 10.54 9.42 8.08
CA HIS A 447 11.79 8.70 8.32
C HIS A 447 12.60 8.52 7.05
N LEU A 448 11.96 8.09 5.96
CA LEU A 448 12.62 7.89 4.68
C LEU A 448 13.24 9.18 4.15
N LEU A 449 12.50 10.29 4.16
CA LEU A 449 13.00 11.59 3.71
C LEU A 449 14.08 12.14 4.64
N THR A 450 13.99 11.86 5.93
CA THR A 450 14.99 12.27 6.92
C THR A 450 16.32 11.53 6.74
N GLU A 451 16.28 10.20 6.63
CA GLU A 451 17.47 9.40 6.36
C GLU A 451 18.07 9.72 5.00
N TYR A 452 17.23 9.95 3.99
CA TYR A 452 17.66 10.38 2.67
C TYR A 452 18.38 11.74 2.71
N ALA A 453 17.84 12.71 3.45
CA ALA A 453 18.43 14.05 3.55
C ALA A 453 19.84 14.03 4.17
N LYS A 454 20.09 13.15 5.14
CA LYS A 454 21.42 12.95 5.75
C LYS A 454 22.49 12.52 4.74
N LEU A 455 22.08 11.90 3.63
CA LEU A 455 23.00 11.46 2.58
C LEU A 455 23.36 12.57 1.59
N LEU A 456 22.67 13.71 1.58
CA LEU A 456 22.94 14.79 0.63
C LEU A 456 24.28 15.47 0.93
N ARG A 457 25.23 15.41 -0.01
CA ARG A 457 26.55 16.06 0.10
C ARG A 457 26.56 17.53 -0.31
N PHE A 458 25.40 18.15 -0.37
CA PHE A 458 25.22 19.52 -0.82
C PHE A 458 23.93 20.09 -0.24
N ARG A 459 23.87 21.41 -0.08
CA ARG A 459 22.65 22.11 0.30
C ARG A 459 21.70 22.25 -0.90
N PRO A 460 20.46 21.73 -0.85
CA PRO A 460 19.48 21.98 -1.89
C PRO A 460 19.20 23.46 -2.14
N ILE A 461 18.96 23.81 -3.41
CA ILE A 461 18.59 25.16 -3.83
C ILE A 461 17.33 25.04 -4.67
N LYS A 462 16.35 25.91 -4.40
CA LYS A 462 15.10 25.98 -5.16
C LYS A 462 15.38 26.41 -6.61
N PRO A 463 15.05 25.59 -7.62
CA PRO A 463 15.08 26.03 -9.01
C PRO A 463 14.03 27.12 -9.27
N PRO A 464 14.28 28.09 -10.18
CA PRO A 464 13.29 29.10 -10.55
C PRO A 464 11.95 28.52 -11.02
N GLU A 465 11.98 27.35 -11.68
CA GLU A 465 10.80 26.68 -12.24
C GLU A 465 10.03 25.84 -11.20
N ALA A 466 10.53 25.71 -9.98
CA ALA A 466 9.87 24.93 -8.94
C ALA A 466 8.70 25.69 -8.32
N VAL A 467 7.52 25.09 -8.38
CA VAL A 467 6.27 25.65 -7.85
C VAL A 467 6.05 25.11 -6.45
N GLU A 468 5.66 25.97 -5.52
CA GLU A 468 5.29 25.55 -4.17
C GLU A 468 3.98 24.77 -4.18
N ILE A 469 3.90 23.72 -3.36
CA ILE A 469 2.66 22.99 -3.16
C ILE A 469 2.07 23.40 -1.82
N CYS A 470 1.01 24.21 -1.87
CA CYS A 470 0.20 24.57 -0.70
C CYS A 470 -1.06 23.70 -0.66
N PRO A 471 -1.33 22.97 0.44
CA PRO A 471 -2.54 22.15 0.59
C PRO A 471 -3.83 22.94 0.32
N ASP A 472 -3.92 24.17 0.85
CA ASP A 472 -5.06 25.06 0.63
C ASP A 472 -5.21 25.47 -0.84
N SER A 473 -4.08 25.73 -1.52
CA SER A 473 -4.11 26.08 -2.94
C SER A 473 -4.55 24.91 -3.82
N LEU A 474 -4.15 23.67 -3.47
CA LEU A 474 -4.63 22.48 -4.17
C LEU A 474 -6.12 22.27 -3.94
N ALA A 475 -6.58 22.51 -2.72
CA ALA A 475 -7.98 22.38 -2.32
C ALA A 475 -8.90 23.39 -2.98
N CYS A 476 -8.43 24.62 -3.16
CA CYS A 476 -9.16 25.66 -3.86
C CYS A 476 -9.26 25.39 -5.37
N GLN A 477 -8.32 24.66 -5.96
CA GLN A 477 -8.30 24.33 -7.39
C GLN A 477 -9.04 23.03 -7.73
N ALA A 478 -9.19 22.12 -6.77
CA ALA A 478 -9.87 20.84 -6.97
C ALA A 478 -11.40 20.98 -6.96
N GLU A 479 -12.08 20.11 -7.70
CA GLU A 479 -13.55 20.06 -7.76
C GLU A 479 -14.10 18.65 -7.48
N GLY A 480 -15.39 18.53 -7.16
CA GLY A 480 -16.07 17.24 -7.01
C GLY A 480 -15.42 16.26 -6.01
N LEU A 481 -15.27 14.99 -6.43
CA LEU A 481 -14.68 13.92 -5.61
C LEU A 481 -13.21 14.18 -5.25
N GLU A 482 -12.48 14.83 -6.14
CA GLU A 482 -11.08 15.17 -5.95
C GLU A 482 -10.91 16.15 -4.78
N LYS A 483 -11.73 17.22 -4.75
CA LYS A 483 -11.79 18.13 -3.61
C LYS A 483 -12.19 17.40 -2.33
N LYS A 484 -13.22 16.55 -2.41
CA LYS A 484 -13.71 15.79 -1.26
C LYS A 484 -12.61 14.92 -0.64
N PHE A 485 -11.90 14.13 -1.45
CA PHE A 485 -10.86 13.22 -0.97
C PHE A 485 -9.64 13.97 -0.43
N LEU A 486 -9.28 15.09 -1.07
CA LEU A 486 -8.24 15.96 -0.55
C LEU A 486 -8.60 16.51 0.84
N MET A 487 -9.82 17.02 1.03
CA MET A 487 -10.31 17.49 2.35
C MET A 487 -10.37 16.36 3.39
N GLU A 488 -10.84 15.18 3.02
CA GLU A 488 -10.93 14.02 3.92
C GLU A 488 -9.56 13.49 4.34
N SER A 489 -8.53 13.66 3.50
CA SER A 489 -7.17 13.20 3.77
C SER A 489 -6.26 14.26 4.42
N MET A 490 -6.74 15.51 4.56
CA MET A 490 -5.99 16.56 5.25
C MET A 490 -5.82 16.23 6.74
N VAL A 491 -4.57 16.30 7.19
CA VAL A 491 -4.22 16.18 8.61
C VAL A 491 -4.74 17.42 9.33
N LYS A 492 -5.75 17.26 10.19
CA LYS A 492 -6.44 18.36 10.87
C LYS A 492 -5.59 19.04 11.96
N SER A 493 -4.65 18.32 12.55
CA SER A 493 -3.71 18.84 13.54
C SER A 493 -2.44 18.00 13.57
N ALA A 494 -1.31 18.63 13.87
CA ALA A 494 -0.10 17.90 14.22
C ALA A 494 -0.36 17.04 15.46
N ARG A 495 0.29 15.88 15.53
CA ARG A 495 0.22 15.02 16.72
C ARG A 495 1.07 15.60 17.84
N ASP A 496 0.56 15.53 19.05
CA ASP A 496 1.31 15.89 20.27
C ASP A 496 2.43 14.87 20.53
N ALA A 497 2.21 13.60 20.16
CA ALA A 497 3.24 12.57 20.13
C ALA A 497 4.04 12.67 18.82
N GLY A 498 5.37 12.69 18.93
CA GLY A 498 6.28 12.65 17.78
C GLY A 498 6.16 11.34 16.97
N PRO A 499 6.87 11.24 15.83
CA PRO A 499 6.86 10.00 15.04
C PRO A 499 7.41 8.84 15.86
N CYS A 500 7.04 7.60 15.49
CA CYS A 500 7.65 6.42 16.08
C CYS A 500 9.18 6.39 15.90
N ASP A 501 9.90 5.63 16.73
CA ASP A 501 11.35 5.47 16.65
C ASP A 501 11.72 4.53 15.50
N LEU A 502 12.54 4.99 14.57
CA LEU A 502 13.04 4.19 13.45
C LEU A 502 13.96 3.06 13.97
N PRO A 503 13.60 1.78 13.80
CA PRO A 503 14.46 0.68 14.21
C PRO A 503 15.80 0.66 13.45
N PRO A 504 16.86 0.08 14.04
CA PRO A 504 18.16 -0.03 13.39
C PRO A 504 18.10 -0.89 12.12
N PRO A 505 19.10 -0.80 11.21
CA PRO A 505 19.17 -1.66 10.04
C PRO A 505 19.19 -3.14 10.42
N PHE A 506 18.77 -4.00 9.49
CA PHE A 506 18.99 -5.44 9.65
C PHE A 506 20.48 -5.75 9.60
N ASN A 507 20.93 -6.64 10.46
CA ASN A 507 22.24 -7.26 10.25
C ASN A 507 22.16 -8.28 9.09
N PRO A 508 23.28 -8.62 8.43
CA PRO A 508 23.27 -9.53 7.28
C PRO A 508 22.68 -10.92 7.58
N GLN A 509 22.85 -11.40 8.81
CA GLN A 509 22.32 -12.70 9.23
C GLN A 509 20.80 -12.66 9.37
N GLU A 510 20.23 -11.58 9.94
CA GLU A 510 18.77 -11.36 10.03
C GLU A 510 18.13 -11.37 8.65
N LEU A 511 18.67 -10.62 7.67
CA LEU A 511 18.16 -10.61 6.30
C LEU A 511 18.21 -12.00 5.65
N ALA A 512 19.34 -12.70 5.82
CA ALA A 512 19.50 -14.05 5.31
C ALA A 512 18.50 -15.03 5.94
N MET A 513 18.24 -14.90 7.24
CA MET A 513 17.25 -15.72 7.95
C MET A 513 15.81 -15.43 7.48
N ILE A 514 15.44 -14.16 7.29
CA ILE A 514 14.12 -13.77 6.76
C ILE A 514 13.94 -14.39 5.37
N LYS A 515 14.92 -14.21 4.48
CA LYS A 515 14.89 -14.77 3.13
C LYS A 515 14.76 -16.30 3.16
N ARG A 516 15.62 -16.96 3.93
CA ARG A 516 15.59 -18.43 4.08
C ARG A 516 14.26 -18.93 4.63
N ARG A 517 13.67 -18.25 5.61
CA ARG A 517 12.36 -18.61 6.18
C ARG A 517 11.25 -18.50 5.12
N LYS A 518 11.25 -17.43 4.32
CA LYS A 518 10.30 -17.29 3.19
C LYS A 518 10.48 -18.41 2.17
N ASP A 519 11.71 -18.62 1.72
CA ASP A 519 12.05 -19.62 0.70
C ASP A 519 11.66 -21.04 1.16
N ASN A 520 11.95 -21.37 2.43
CA ASN A 520 11.58 -22.67 3.00
C ASN A 520 10.06 -22.86 3.06
N SER A 521 9.31 -21.84 3.48
CA SER A 521 7.84 -21.90 3.56
C SER A 521 7.23 -22.07 2.17
N ILE A 522 7.75 -21.34 1.17
CA ILE A 522 7.35 -21.49 -0.22
C ILE A 522 7.65 -22.91 -0.71
N LYS A 523 8.89 -23.39 -0.57
CA LYS A 523 9.32 -24.76 -0.97
C LYS A 523 8.46 -25.85 -0.35
N GLN A 524 8.04 -25.67 0.91
CA GLN A 524 7.14 -26.60 1.58
C GLN A 524 5.78 -26.69 0.88
N ILE A 525 5.17 -25.55 0.51
CA ILE A 525 3.91 -25.54 -0.26
C ILE A 525 4.08 -26.23 -1.63
N GLN A 526 5.15 -25.92 -2.37
CA GLN A 526 5.39 -26.55 -3.68
C GLN A 526 5.55 -28.07 -3.55
N THR A 527 6.13 -28.53 -2.43
CA THR A 527 6.25 -29.96 -2.14
C THR A 527 4.87 -30.58 -1.88
N TRP A 528 3.99 -29.91 -1.13
CA TRP A 528 2.63 -30.37 -0.89
C TRP A 528 1.80 -30.42 -2.18
N GLU A 529 1.88 -29.39 -3.02
CA GLU A 529 1.23 -29.33 -4.33
C GLU A 529 1.67 -30.51 -5.23
N ARG A 530 2.98 -30.76 -5.31
CA ARG A 530 3.54 -31.85 -6.13
C ARG A 530 3.13 -33.24 -5.63
N ILE A 531 3.03 -33.44 -4.32
CA ILE A 531 2.58 -34.72 -3.76
C ILE A 531 1.10 -34.93 -4.08
N SER A 532 0.27 -33.89 -3.93
CA SER A 532 -1.16 -33.96 -4.20
C SER A 532 -1.48 -34.13 -5.68
N GLY A 533 -0.65 -33.61 -6.59
CA GLY A 533 -0.85 -33.78 -8.04
C GLY A 533 -0.41 -35.15 -8.59
N ARG A 534 0.24 -35.98 -7.76
CA ARG A 534 0.63 -37.37 -8.10
C ARG A 534 -0.34 -38.42 -7.52
N ALA A 535 -1.14 -38.03 -6.53
CA ALA A 535 -2.19 -38.84 -5.93
C ALA A 535 -3.51 -38.58 -6.67
#